data_AF-A0A0N4XZB8-F1
#
_entry.id   AF-A0A0N4XZB8-F1
#
_cell.length_a   1.000
_cell.length_b   1.000
_cell.length_c   1.000
_cell.angle_alpha   90.00
_cell.angle_beta   90.00
_cell.angle_gamma   90.00
#
_symmetry.space_group_name_H-M   'P 1'
#
loop_
_entity.id
_entity.type
_entity.pdbx_description
1 polymer ?
#
loop_
_entity_poly.entity_id
_entity_poly.type
_entity_poly.pdbx_seq_one_letter_code
_entity_poly.pdbx_strand_id
1 'polypeptide(L)'
;MYRLLSGYGIARSLNRKLFILQDNSDPRVLRYYSAMGQAFPKLANDSILMMSRSLRELQKIDGSNHVPFNIISNEVEYTVVPLMMGPSGQHLCYKYEDPSRYADHPAKFLVLNQIYAQNVRYFQDYLPEIRTLLEFSPHLRQRGERILKQLGSNVTNAMCIHLRQGDYVTGRGRPLNSTSTISAIRLLASRHNLSRYFLFGDDQSYMKGLASQLTNRDEGKAGVLVETLIIVSRQKAAYSVYDEFEDFYLASRLCDSFLIARAVSTFGWWLAFFVQNQNAVYYTYETKHDRRIPEFFL
;
A
#
# COMPACT_ATOMS: atom_id res chain seq x y z
N MET A 1 -6.97 -0.38 -1.49
CA MET A 1 -6.54 -1.71 -2.04
C MET A 1 -7.01 -2.95 -1.25
N TYR A 2 -6.77 -3.11 0.07
CA TYR A 2 -7.15 -4.37 0.80
C TYR A 2 -8.60 -4.84 0.58
N ARG A 3 -9.57 -3.94 0.71
CA ARG A 3 -11.00 -4.28 0.50
C ARG A 3 -11.21 -4.93 -0.86
N LEU A 4 -10.66 -4.31 -1.90
CA LEU A 4 -10.77 -4.78 -3.28
C LEU A 4 -10.16 -6.17 -3.46
N LEU A 5 -8.93 -6.37 -2.98
CA LEU A 5 -8.21 -7.62 -3.24
C LEU A 5 -8.66 -8.77 -2.34
N SER A 6 -9.12 -8.49 -1.13
CA SER A 6 -9.87 -9.47 -0.34
C SER A 6 -11.17 -9.86 -1.04
N GLY A 7 -11.92 -8.89 -1.59
CA GLY A 7 -13.10 -9.17 -2.39
C GLY A 7 -12.76 -10.01 -3.63
N TYR A 8 -11.66 -9.70 -4.30
CA TYR A 8 -11.15 -10.46 -5.43
C TYR A 8 -10.88 -11.92 -5.05
N GLY A 9 -10.05 -12.16 -4.03
CA GLY A 9 -9.71 -13.52 -3.62
C GLY A 9 -10.91 -14.31 -3.09
N ILE A 10 -11.84 -13.65 -2.39
CA ILE A 10 -13.14 -14.25 -2.02
C ILE A 10 -13.92 -14.66 -3.28
N ALA A 11 -14.06 -13.77 -4.26
CA ALA A 11 -14.77 -14.08 -5.50
C ALA A 11 -14.14 -15.28 -6.23
N ARG A 12 -12.80 -15.30 -6.34
CA ARG A 12 -12.06 -16.43 -6.94
C ARG A 12 -12.28 -17.74 -6.18
N SER A 13 -12.21 -17.72 -4.85
CA SER A 13 -12.45 -18.90 -4.01
C SER A 13 -13.85 -19.47 -4.13
N LEU A 14 -14.83 -18.62 -4.45
CA LEU A 14 -16.23 -19.01 -4.65
C LEU A 14 -16.56 -19.33 -6.11
N ASN A 15 -15.58 -19.30 -7.01
CA ASN A 15 -15.78 -19.37 -8.47
C ASN A 15 -16.80 -18.34 -8.98
N ARG A 16 -16.74 -17.12 -8.45
CA ARG A 16 -17.60 -15.99 -8.77
C ARG A 16 -16.78 -14.83 -9.34
N LYS A 17 -17.46 -13.91 -10.02
CA LYS A 17 -16.85 -12.67 -10.51
C LYS A 17 -16.93 -11.57 -9.45
N LEU A 18 -15.86 -10.78 -9.31
CA LEU A 18 -15.84 -9.62 -8.43
C LEU A 18 -16.69 -8.48 -9.03
N PHE A 19 -17.55 -7.92 -8.19
CA PHE A 19 -18.26 -6.67 -8.45
C PHE A 19 -17.98 -5.69 -7.33
N ILE A 20 -17.68 -4.44 -7.69
CA ILE A 20 -17.50 -3.34 -6.73
C ILE A 20 -18.82 -2.61 -6.63
N LEU A 21 -19.58 -2.84 -5.55
CA LEU A 21 -20.80 -2.08 -5.28
C LEU A 21 -20.42 -0.71 -4.71
N GLN A 22 -20.77 0.35 -5.42
CA GLN A 22 -20.66 1.72 -4.94
C GLN A 22 -22.06 2.26 -4.60
N ASP A 23 -22.36 2.34 -3.32
CA ASP A 23 -23.59 2.94 -2.78
C ASP A 23 -23.43 4.41 -2.38
N ASN A 24 -22.17 4.82 -2.14
CA ASN A 24 -21.82 6.11 -1.60
C ASN A 24 -21.49 7.12 -2.71
N SER A 25 -22.12 8.29 -2.65
CA SER A 25 -21.88 9.40 -3.55
C SER A 25 -20.58 10.16 -3.29
N ASP A 26 -19.79 9.78 -2.28
CA ASP A 26 -18.55 10.46 -1.93
C ASP A 26 -17.58 10.55 -3.13
N PRO A 27 -17.37 11.76 -3.69
CA PRO A 27 -16.50 11.95 -4.85
C PRO A 27 -15.06 11.51 -4.61
N ARG A 28 -14.60 11.44 -3.36
CA ARG A 28 -13.25 10.99 -3.01
C ARG A 28 -13.06 9.51 -3.34
N VAL A 29 -14.07 8.69 -3.07
CA VAL A 29 -14.02 7.24 -3.33
C VAL A 29 -14.01 6.98 -4.84
N LEU A 30 -14.84 7.70 -5.59
CA LEU A 30 -14.88 7.60 -7.06
C LEU A 30 -13.60 8.07 -7.71
N ARG A 31 -13.02 9.19 -7.25
CA ARG A 31 -11.70 9.64 -7.70
C ARG A 31 -10.63 8.61 -7.41
N TYR A 32 -10.67 7.96 -6.25
CA TYR A 32 -9.73 6.90 -5.90
C TYR A 32 -9.85 5.70 -6.85
N TYR A 33 -11.07 5.22 -7.13
CA TYR A 33 -11.27 4.15 -8.11
C TYR A 33 -10.81 4.56 -9.50
N SER A 34 -11.14 5.77 -9.96
CA SER A 34 -10.67 6.28 -11.26
C SER A 34 -9.14 6.29 -11.35
N ALA A 35 -8.46 6.85 -10.36
CA ALA A 35 -7.00 6.89 -10.31
C ALA A 35 -6.39 5.48 -10.25
N MET A 36 -6.98 4.56 -9.47
CA MET A 36 -6.55 3.17 -9.38
C MET A 36 -6.71 2.44 -10.72
N GLY A 37 -7.80 2.66 -11.45
CA GLY A 37 -7.99 2.05 -12.76
C GLY A 37 -7.05 2.62 -13.82
N GLN A 38 -6.69 3.90 -13.73
CA GLN A 38 -5.68 4.53 -14.57
C GLN A 38 -4.27 4.02 -14.24
N ALA A 39 -3.98 3.73 -12.96
CA ALA A 39 -2.73 3.15 -12.51
C ALA A 39 -2.61 1.67 -12.91
N PHE A 40 -3.71 0.91 -12.84
CA PHE A 40 -3.76 -0.54 -13.05
C PHE A 40 -4.85 -0.93 -14.07
N PRO A 41 -4.59 -0.77 -15.39
CA PRO A 41 -5.61 -1.00 -16.42
C PRO A 41 -6.09 -2.44 -16.49
N LYS A 42 -5.23 -3.43 -16.20
CA LYS A 42 -5.61 -4.85 -16.19
C LYS A 42 -6.63 -5.14 -15.09
N LEU A 43 -6.41 -4.63 -13.87
CA LEU A 43 -7.38 -4.69 -12.78
C LEU A 43 -8.73 -4.05 -13.17
N ALA A 44 -8.70 -2.89 -13.82
CA ALA A 44 -9.92 -2.21 -14.25
C ALA A 44 -10.71 -2.98 -15.32
N ASN A 45 -10.00 -3.61 -16.26
CA ASN A 45 -10.61 -4.43 -17.31
C ASN A 45 -11.21 -5.74 -16.76
N ASP A 46 -10.57 -6.35 -15.76
CA ASP A 46 -11.02 -7.61 -15.16
C ASP A 46 -12.19 -7.41 -14.15
N SER A 47 -12.29 -6.21 -13.59
CA SER A 47 -13.30 -5.86 -12.59
C SER A 47 -14.52 -5.16 -13.20
N ILE A 48 -15.67 -5.26 -12.53
CA ILE A 48 -16.88 -4.52 -12.88
C ILE A 48 -17.29 -3.64 -11.70
N LEU A 49 -17.54 -2.36 -11.96
CA LEU A 49 -18.07 -1.41 -10.99
C LEU A 49 -19.59 -1.34 -11.14
N MET A 50 -20.32 -1.60 -10.06
CA MET A 50 -21.78 -1.55 -10.00
C MET A 50 -22.22 -0.31 -9.23
N MET A 51 -23.07 0.52 -9.84
CA MET A 51 -23.59 1.73 -9.19
C MET A 51 -24.96 1.49 -8.56
N SER A 52 -25.15 1.96 -7.32
CA SER A 52 -26.47 1.98 -6.66
C SER A 52 -27.38 3.11 -7.20
N ARG A 53 -28.70 2.96 -7.04
CA ARG A 53 -29.75 3.90 -7.53
C ARG A 53 -29.57 5.35 -7.04
N SER A 54 -28.88 5.59 -5.93
CA SER A 54 -28.66 6.92 -5.33
C SER A 54 -27.72 7.84 -6.14
N LEU A 55 -27.14 7.35 -7.24
CA LEU A 55 -26.01 7.99 -7.94
C LEU A 55 -26.29 8.37 -9.41
N ARG A 56 -27.56 8.57 -9.79
CA ARG A 56 -27.97 8.93 -11.17
C ARG A 56 -27.29 10.20 -11.73
N GLU A 57 -26.66 11.02 -10.90
CA GLU A 57 -26.04 12.30 -11.32
C GLU A 57 -24.55 12.22 -11.71
N LEU A 58 -23.92 11.04 -11.74
CA LEU A 58 -22.51 10.90 -12.17
C LEU A 58 -22.31 10.83 -13.69
N GLN A 59 -23.30 11.24 -14.49
CA GLN A 59 -23.04 11.59 -15.89
C GLN A 59 -22.13 12.83 -15.91
N LYS A 60 -20.83 12.57 -16.06
CA LYS A 60 -19.72 13.53 -16.14
C LYS A 60 -19.23 14.04 -14.78
N ILE A 61 -18.27 13.31 -14.21
CA ILE A 61 -17.23 13.97 -13.42
C ILE A 61 -16.40 14.77 -14.44
N ASP A 62 -16.63 16.07 -14.49
CA ASP A 62 -15.92 16.99 -15.37
C ASP A 62 -14.40 16.87 -15.12
N GLY A 63 -13.64 16.54 -16.18
CA GLY A 63 -12.18 16.34 -16.14
C GLY A 63 -11.66 14.90 -16.23
N SER A 64 -12.51 13.85 -16.15
CA SER A 64 -12.10 12.48 -16.51
C SER A 64 -13.16 11.80 -17.36
N ASN A 65 -12.96 11.78 -18.68
CA ASN A 65 -14.01 11.36 -19.60
C ASN A 65 -14.44 9.88 -19.48
N HIS A 66 -13.71 9.01 -18.76
CA HIS A 66 -14.17 7.64 -18.47
C HIS A 66 -13.63 7.13 -17.12
N VAL A 67 -14.51 6.56 -16.28
CA VAL A 67 -14.06 5.65 -15.23
C VAL A 67 -13.55 4.39 -15.94
N PRO A 68 -12.31 3.92 -15.69
CA PRO A 68 -11.72 2.82 -16.47
C PRO A 68 -12.39 1.46 -16.23
N PHE A 69 -13.28 1.37 -15.24
CA PHE A 69 -14.03 0.16 -14.91
C PHE A 69 -15.26 0.05 -15.79
N ASN A 70 -15.58 -1.18 -16.19
CA ASN A 70 -16.88 -1.47 -16.80
C ASN A 70 -18.00 -1.15 -15.79
N ILE A 71 -18.87 -0.20 -16.14
CA ILE A 71 -19.99 0.20 -15.27
C ILE A 71 -21.25 -0.56 -15.68
N ILE A 72 -21.90 -1.22 -14.73
CA ILE A 72 -23.26 -1.75 -14.91
C ILE A 72 -24.20 -0.94 -14.02
N SER A 73 -25.12 -0.20 -14.65
CA SER A 73 -26.17 0.59 -13.97
C SER A 73 -27.52 -0.13 -13.99
N ASN A 74 -27.56 -1.38 -13.55
CA ASN A 74 -28.82 -2.12 -13.51
C ASN A 74 -29.22 -2.45 -12.08
N GLU A 75 -30.53 -2.46 -11.86
CA GLU A 75 -31.16 -2.95 -10.65
C GLU A 75 -30.93 -4.46 -10.58
N VAL A 76 -30.00 -4.84 -9.73
CA VAL A 76 -29.63 -6.23 -9.56
C VAL A 76 -30.01 -6.63 -8.16
N GLU A 77 -30.84 -7.66 -8.05
CA GLU A 77 -31.15 -8.28 -6.76
C GLU A 77 -29.88 -8.90 -6.18
N TYR A 78 -29.55 -8.51 -4.95
CA TYR A 78 -28.38 -9.00 -4.23
C TYR A 78 -28.77 -9.44 -2.82
N THR A 79 -27.99 -10.36 -2.27
CA THR A 79 -28.13 -10.81 -0.89
C THR A 79 -26.92 -10.36 -0.09
N VAL A 80 -27.17 -9.66 1.03
CA VAL A 80 -26.11 -9.33 2.00
C VAL A 80 -25.84 -10.58 2.83
N VAL A 81 -24.58 -11.02 2.87
CA VAL A 81 -24.15 -12.15 3.68
C VAL A 81 -23.15 -11.70 4.76
N PRO A 82 -23.22 -12.24 5.98
CA PRO A 82 -22.34 -11.81 7.05
C PRO A 82 -20.87 -12.16 6.75
N LEU A 83 -19.93 -11.36 7.25
CA LEU A 83 -18.51 -11.69 7.18
C LEU A 83 -17.80 -11.07 8.38
N MET A 84 -16.96 -11.88 9.02
CA MET A 84 -16.18 -11.57 10.22
C MET A 84 -17.04 -11.10 11.39
N MET A 85 -18.10 -11.82 11.70
CA MET A 85 -18.97 -11.50 12.83
C MET A 85 -18.48 -12.17 14.12
N GLY A 86 -18.45 -11.41 15.21
CA GLY A 86 -18.21 -11.92 16.56
C GLY A 86 -19.48 -12.51 17.19
N PRO A 87 -19.36 -13.17 18.35
CA PRO A 87 -20.50 -13.80 19.02
C PRO A 87 -21.64 -12.84 19.38
N SER A 88 -21.32 -11.55 19.58
CA SER A 88 -22.30 -10.49 19.88
C SER A 88 -22.66 -9.63 18.65
N GLY A 89 -22.39 -10.12 17.44
CA GLY A 89 -22.77 -9.44 16.19
C GLY A 89 -21.89 -8.22 15.83
N GLN A 90 -20.76 -8.02 16.51
CA GLN A 90 -19.77 -7.01 16.13
C GLN A 90 -18.87 -7.51 15.00
N HIS A 91 -18.43 -6.61 14.11
CA HIS A 91 -17.41 -6.96 13.12
C HIS A 91 -16.03 -7.10 13.77
N LEU A 92 -15.31 -8.16 13.38
CA LEU A 92 -13.95 -8.47 13.83
C LEU A 92 -12.95 -8.11 12.73
N CYS A 93 -12.26 -6.97 12.90
CA CYS A 93 -11.23 -6.55 11.96
C CYS A 93 -10.07 -7.56 11.91
N TYR A 94 -9.48 -7.74 10.73
CA TYR A 94 -8.29 -8.59 10.47
C TYR A 94 -8.51 -10.10 10.66
N LYS A 95 -9.69 -10.54 11.11
CA LYS A 95 -10.00 -11.96 11.24
C LYS A 95 -10.19 -12.59 9.86
N TYR A 96 -9.55 -13.73 9.63
CA TYR A 96 -9.87 -14.59 8.49
C TYR A 96 -11.10 -15.43 8.82
N GLU A 97 -12.04 -15.46 7.90
CA GLU A 97 -13.19 -16.37 7.88
C GLU A 97 -13.22 -17.01 6.49
N ASP A 98 -13.29 -18.34 6.44
CA ASP A 98 -13.28 -19.05 5.16
C ASP A 98 -14.57 -18.73 4.37
N PRO A 99 -14.46 -18.12 3.17
CA PRO A 99 -15.63 -17.79 2.36
C PRO A 99 -16.34 -19.02 1.79
N SER A 100 -15.73 -20.22 1.79
CA SER A 100 -16.26 -21.45 1.19
C SER A 100 -17.68 -21.82 1.65
N ARG A 101 -18.10 -21.37 2.83
CA ARG A 101 -19.49 -21.49 3.32
C ARG A 101 -20.54 -20.85 2.41
N TYR A 102 -20.13 -20.00 1.47
CA TYR A 102 -20.99 -19.33 0.49
C TYR A 102 -20.89 -19.91 -0.92
N ALA A 103 -20.15 -21.00 -1.13
CA ALA A 103 -19.98 -21.62 -2.44
C ALA A 103 -21.33 -21.93 -3.08
N ASP A 104 -22.20 -22.64 -2.35
CA ASP A 104 -23.50 -23.11 -2.83
C ASP A 104 -24.65 -22.11 -2.58
N HIS A 105 -24.34 -20.86 -2.24
CA HIS A 105 -25.39 -19.87 -1.97
C HIS A 105 -26.20 -19.56 -3.24
N PRO A 106 -27.54 -19.65 -3.23
CA PRO A 106 -28.36 -19.60 -4.46
C PRO A 106 -28.44 -18.20 -5.08
N ALA A 107 -28.21 -17.15 -4.28
CA ALA A 107 -28.24 -15.79 -4.79
C ALA A 107 -27.17 -15.54 -5.87
N LYS A 108 -27.59 -14.87 -6.94
CA LYS A 108 -26.73 -14.51 -8.07
C LYS A 108 -25.64 -13.51 -7.65
N PHE A 109 -25.97 -12.57 -6.78
CA PHE A 109 -25.04 -11.55 -6.26
C PHE A 109 -24.98 -11.60 -4.74
N LEU A 110 -23.76 -11.70 -4.22
CA LEU A 110 -23.48 -11.66 -2.79
C LEU A 110 -22.78 -10.35 -2.45
N VAL A 111 -23.31 -9.62 -1.49
CA VAL A 111 -22.68 -8.42 -0.95
C VAL A 111 -22.12 -8.75 0.42
N LEU A 112 -20.81 -8.58 0.57
CA LEU A 112 -20.08 -8.82 1.82
C LEU A 112 -19.54 -7.48 2.32
N ASN A 113 -19.69 -7.21 3.63
CA ASN A 113 -19.05 -6.04 4.24
C ASN A 113 -17.53 -6.26 4.37
N GLN A 114 -16.78 -5.81 3.36
CA GLN A 114 -15.33 -6.00 3.27
C GLN A 114 -14.53 -4.93 4.03
N ILE A 115 -15.18 -3.98 4.73
CA ILE A 115 -14.49 -2.93 5.50
C ILE A 115 -13.45 -3.52 6.47
N TYR A 116 -13.77 -4.68 7.03
CA TYR A 116 -12.99 -5.39 8.04
C TYR A 116 -12.11 -6.51 7.47
N ALA A 117 -12.23 -6.79 6.17
CA ALA A 117 -11.52 -7.87 5.47
C ALA A 117 -10.08 -7.48 5.13
N GLN A 118 -9.31 -7.09 6.14
CA GLN A 118 -7.90 -6.68 6.01
C GLN A 118 -6.98 -7.85 6.40
N ASN A 119 -7.03 -8.93 5.63
CA ASN A 119 -6.25 -10.14 5.89
C ASN A 119 -5.77 -10.76 4.57
N VAL A 120 -4.47 -11.01 4.42
CA VAL A 120 -3.90 -11.55 3.18
C VAL A 120 -4.43 -12.93 2.83
N ARG A 121 -4.87 -13.73 3.82
CA ARG A 121 -5.39 -15.08 3.60
C ARG A 121 -6.59 -15.13 2.66
N TYR A 122 -7.30 -14.01 2.49
CA TYR A 122 -8.37 -13.95 1.49
C TYR A 122 -7.86 -14.03 0.06
N PHE A 123 -6.61 -13.66 -0.20
CA PHE A 123 -6.09 -13.51 -1.56
C PHE A 123 -4.64 -13.98 -1.77
N GLN A 124 -3.98 -14.52 -0.75
CA GLN A 124 -2.58 -14.96 -0.79
C GLN A 124 -2.33 -16.01 -1.88
N ASP A 125 -3.28 -16.93 -2.08
CA ASP A 125 -3.17 -17.99 -3.09
C ASP A 125 -3.26 -17.44 -4.53
N TYR A 126 -3.76 -16.21 -4.68
CA TYR A 126 -3.91 -15.51 -5.95
C TYR A 126 -2.87 -14.39 -6.12
N LEU A 127 -1.83 -14.31 -5.29
CA LEU A 127 -0.79 -13.27 -5.40
C LEU A 127 -0.13 -13.21 -6.79
N PRO A 128 0.18 -14.32 -7.48
CA PRO A 128 0.72 -14.27 -8.84
C PRO A 128 -0.24 -13.58 -9.82
N GLU A 129 -1.54 -13.92 -9.76
CA GLU A 129 -2.59 -13.32 -10.60
C GLU A 129 -2.78 -11.84 -10.25
N ILE A 130 -2.80 -11.50 -8.96
CA ILE A 130 -2.90 -10.12 -8.48
C ILE A 130 -1.70 -9.27 -8.96
N ARG A 131 -0.49 -9.82 -8.97
CA ARG A 131 0.69 -9.11 -9.51
C ARG A 131 0.49 -8.75 -10.98
N THR A 132 -0.12 -9.64 -11.77
CA THR A 132 -0.49 -9.33 -13.16
C THR A 132 -1.59 -8.27 -13.25
N LEU A 133 -2.62 -8.33 -12.40
CA LEU A 133 -3.69 -7.33 -12.38
C LEU A 133 -3.18 -5.94 -12.00
N LEU A 134 -2.21 -5.88 -11.09
CA LEU A 134 -1.58 -4.65 -10.59
C LEU A 134 -0.35 -4.21 -11.42
N GLU A 135 -0.26 -4.63 -12.67
CA GLU A 135 0.74 -4.06 -13.57
C GLU A 135 0.47 -2.58 -13.83
N PHE A 136 1.48 -1.75 -13.59
CA PHE A 136 1.41 -0.30 -13.81
C PHE A 136 1.11 0.04 -15.27
N SER A 137 0.28 1.05 -15.48
CA SER A 137 -0.03 1.59 -16.82
C SER A 137 1.19 2.23 -17.48
N PRO A 138 1.26 2.27 -18.83
CA PRO A 138 2.33 2.95 -19.54
C PRO A 138 2.51 4.41 -19.12
N HIS A 139 1.40 5.11 -18.84
CA HIS A 139 1.43 6.50 -18.40
C HIS A 139 2.08 6.65 -17.01
N LEU A 140 1.68 5.82 -16.04
CA LEU A 140 2.26 5.83 -14.70
C LEU A 140 3.75 5.45 -14.74
N ARG A 141 4.12 4.43 -15.53
CA ARG A 141 5.53 4.07 -15.76
C ARG A 141 6.31 5.26 -16.29
N GLN A 142 5.81 5.92 -17.35
CA GLN A 142 6.48 7.07 -17.95
C GLN A 142 6.66 8.22 -16.93
N ARG A 143 5.64 8.50 -16.13
CA ARG A 143 5.68 9.53 -15.08
C ARG A 143 6.69 9.19 -13.98
N GLY A 144 6.64 7.96 -13.47
CA GLY A 144 7.59 7.46 -12.49
C GLY A 144 9.04 7.47 -12.99
N GLU A 145 9.29 7.07 -14.23
CA GLU A 145 10.63 7.15 -14.84
C GLU A 145 11.16 8.59 -14.95
N ARG A 146 10.29 9.60 -15.13
CA ARG A 146 10.71 11.02 -15.05
C ARG A 146 11.16 11.39 -13.63
N ILE A 147 10.42 10.96 -12.61
CA ILE A 147 10.77 11.20 -11.21
C ILE A 147 12.10 10.53 -10.89
N LEU A 148 12.29 9.27 -11.30
CA LEU A 148 13.56 8.54 -11.13
C LEU A 148 14.73 9.28 -11.79
N LYS A 149 14.55 9.81 -12.99
CA LYS A 149 15.58 10.62 -13.67
C LYS A 149 15.92 11.89 -12.90
N GLN A 150 14.93 12.56 -12.31
CA GLN A 150 15.15 13.76 -11.48
C GLN A 150 15.88 13.44 -10.18
N LEU A 151 15.62 12.27 -9.59
CA LEU A 151 16.37 11.75 -8.44
C LEU A 151 17.81 11.33 -8.80
N GLY A 152 18.10 11.13 -10.09
CA GLY A 152 19.42 10.88 -10.68
C GLY A 152 19.59 9.43 -11.15
N SER A 153 20.47 9.17 -12.12
CA SER A 153 20.63 7.86 -12.80
C SER A 153 21.07 6.67 -11.93
N ASN A 154 21.40 6.89 -10.65
CA ASN A 154 21.96 5.89 -9.73
C ASN A 154 21.10 5.69 -8.46
N VAL A 155 19.77 5.80 -8.52
CA VAL A 155 18.91 5.57 -7.33
C VAL A 155 18.70 4.09 -6.98
N THR A 156 19.45 3.19 -7.59
CA THR A 156 19.64 1.83 -7.07
C THR A 156 20.46 1.87 -5.78
N ASN A 157 20.54 0.76 -5.06
CA ASN A 157 21.22 0.64 -3.76
C ASN A 157 20.54 1.43 -2.63
N ALA A 158 19.21 1.48 -2.62
CA ALA A 158 18.43 2.28 -1.68
C ALA A 158 17.71 1.44 -0.61
N MET A 159 17.90 1.84 0.64
CA MET A 159 17.05 1.45 1.76
C MET A 159 15.80 2.33 1.73
N CYS A 160 14.65 1.73 1.45
CA CYS A 160 13.37 2.42 1.47
C CYS A 160 12.69 2.32 2.83
N ILE A 161 11.98 3.38 3.21
CA ILE A 161 11.31 3.47 4.50
C ILE A 161 9.92 4.04 4.29
N HIS A 162 8.90 3.34 4.78
CA HIS A 162 7.57 3.92 4.92
C HIS A 162 7.33 4.40 6.36
N LEU A 163 6.93 5.65 6.48
CA LEU A 163 6.67 6.37 7.73
C LEU A 163 5.19 6.80 7.76
N ARG A 164 4.43 6.31 8.74
CA ARG A 164 3.04 6.75 8.98
C ARG A 164 3.00 7.55 10.28
N GLN A 165 2.73 8.84 10.15
CA GLN A 165 2.91 9.81 11.22
C GLN A 165 1.71 10.77 11.36
N GLY A 166 1.10 11.22 10.26
CA GLY A 166 0.16 12.35 10.27
C GLY A 166 -1.03 12.21 11.26
N ASP A 167 -1.86 11.19 11.07
CA ASP A 167 -3.01 10.90 11.95
C ASP A 167 -2.60 10.40 13.34
N TYR A 168 -1.35 9.95 13.51
CA TYR A 168 -0.81 9.50 14.80
C TYR A 168 -0.28 10.66 15.66
N VAL A 169 0.14 11.78 15.06
CA VAL A 169 0.52 13.01 15.76
C VAL A 169 -0.71 13.83 16.15
N THR A 170 -1.73 13.85 15.28
CA THR A 170 -2.94 14.66 15.46
C THR A 170 -4.08 13.93 16.19
N GLY A 171 -4.02 12.59 16.26
CA GLY A 171 -5.00 11.74 16.95
C GLY A 171 -4.54 11.25 18.33
N ARG A 172 -5.10 10.11 18.77
CA ARG A 172 -4.73 9.42 20.03
C ARG A 172 -3.53 8.47 19.89
N GLY A 173 -2.82 8.54 18.77
CA GLY A 173 -1.65 7.71 18.49
C GLY A 173 -0.40 8.17 19.24
N ARG A 174 0.64 7.34 19.25
CA ARG A 174 1.98 7.78 19.65
C ARG A 174 2.80 8.08 18.40
N PRO A 175 3.48 9.24 18.33
CA PRO A 175 4.44 9.53 17.27
C PRO A 175 5.53 8.45 17.16
N LEU A 176 6.07 8.24 15.96
CA LEU A 176 7.24 7.38 15.77
C LEU A 176 8.42 7.89 16.61
N ASN A 177 9.14 6.96 17.26
CA ASN A 177 10.39 7.29 17.92
C ASN A 177 11.51 7.42 16.88
N SER A 178 11.93 8.64 16.58
CA SER A 178 12.95 8.91 15.56
C SER A 178 14.28 8.22 15.86
N THR A 179 14.73 8.16 17.11
CA THR A 179 16.00 7.52 17.50
C THR A 179 16.00 6.02 17.18
N SER A 180 14.97 5.30 17.61
CA SER A 180 14.81 3.88 17.33
C SER A 180 14.63 3.63 15.82
N THR A 181 13.87 4.50 15.14
CA THR A 181 13.62 4.40 13.70
C THR A 181 14.92 4.57 12.90
N ILE A 182 15.71 5.62 13.17
CA ILE A 182 17.03 5.84 12.54
C ILE A 182 17.97 4.67 12.80
N SER A 183 17.99 4.16 14.03
CA SER A 183 18.85 3.03 14.40
C SER A 183 18.51 1.78 13.58
N ALA A 184 17.22 1.46 13.44
CA ALA A 184 16.75 0.35 12.61
C ALA A 184 17.09 0.55 11.13
N ILE A 185 16.85 1.75 10.59
CA ILE A 185 17.16 2.08 9.19
C ILE A 185 18.64 1.86 8.90
N ARG A 186 19.53 2.38 9.75
CA ARG A 186 20.99 2.26 9.59
C ARG A 186 21.46 0.82 9.73
N LEU A 187 20.90 0.06 10.67
CA LEU A 187 21.21 -1.36 10.85
C LEU A 187 20.88 -2.15 9.59
N LEU A 188 19.67 -1.96 9.04
CA LEU A 188 19.21 -2.66 7.84
C LEU A 188 19.99 -2.24 6.59
N ALA A 189 20.25 -0.94 6.42
CA ALA A 189 21.07 -0.44 5.32
C ALA A 189 22.49 -1.03 5.36
N SER A 190 23.12 -1.07 6.55
CA SER A 190 24.43 -1.71 6.74
C SER A 190 24.40 -3.21 6.39
N ARG A 191 23.38 -3.94 6.85
CA ARG A 191 23.21 -5.37 6.60
C ARG A 191 23.12 -5.71 5.11
N HIS A 192 22.51 -4.83 4.32
CA HIS A 192 22.30 -5.00 2.88
C HIS A 192 23.28 -4.19 2.01
N ASN A 193 24.31 -3.59 2.61
CA ASN A 193 25.30 -2.75 1.92
C ASN A 193 24.71 -1.57 1.12
N LEU A 194 23.61 -1.00 1.62
CA LEU A 194 22.88 0.10 0.99
C LEU A 194 23.45 1.45 1.43
N SER A 195 23.63 2.36 0.47
CA SER A 195 24.27 3.67 0.70
C SER A 195 23.32 4.86 0.53
N ARG A 196 22.05 4.60 0.20
CA ARG A 196 21.02 5.63 -0.03
C ARG A 196 19.78 5.33 0.80
N TYR A 197 19.02 6.38 1.09
CA TYR A 197 17.74 6.26 1.78
C TYR A 197 16.64 6.91 0.94
N PHE A 198 15.48 6.26 0.85
CA PHE A 198 14.30 6.86 0.25
C PHE A 198 13.09 6.73 1.18
N LEU A 199 12.46 7.86 1.51
CA LEU A 199 11.39 7.93 2.49
C LEU A 199 10.04 8.13 1.80
N PHE A 200 9.09 7.27 2.15
CA PHE A 200 7.67 7.37 1.82
C PHE A 200 6.90 7.70 3.11
N GLY A 201 5.85 8.50 3.02
CA GLY A 201 5.05 8.83 4.20
C GLY A 201 4.15 10.04 4.03
N ASP A 202 3.27 10.22 5.00
CA ASP A 202 2.19 11.21 4.97
C ASP A 202 2.54 12.54 5.67
N ASP A 203 3.72 12.64 6.29
CA ASP A 203 4.20 13.85 6.96
C ASP A 203 5.50 14.35 6.33
N GLN A 204 5.37 15.33 5.43
CA GLN A 204 6.48 15.93 4.69
C GLN A 204 7.53 16.58 5.61
N SER A 205 7.08 17.22 6.69
CA SER A 205 7.97 17.89 7.65
C SER A 205 8.80 16.87 8.41
N TYR A 206 8.16 15.79 8.88
CA TYR A 206 8.83 14.68 9.54
C TYR A 206 9.82 13.97 8.62
N MET A 207 9.42 13.65 7.38
CA MET A 207 10.28 13.02 6.39
C MET A 207 11.52 13.87 6.09
N LYS A 208 11.35 15.18 5.89
CA LYS A 208 12.47 16.10 5.66
C LYS A 208 13.43 16.13 6.85
N GLY A 209 12.90 16.17 8.08
CA GLY A 209 13.70 16.13 9.30
C GLY A 209 14.47 14.83 9.47
N LEU A 210 13.85 13.69 9.17
CA LEU A 210 14.49 12.37 9.23
C LEU A 210 15.54 12.21 8.13
N ALA A 211 15.26 12.66 6.91
CA ALA A 211 16.21 12.63 5.79
C ALA A 211 17.47 13.46 6.09
N SER A 212 17.31 14.63 6.73
CA SER A 212 18.43 15.45 7.21
C SER A 212 19.31 14.69 8.21
N GLN A 213 18.70 14.04 9.21
CA GLN A 213 19.42 13.24 10.21
C GLN A 213 20.11 11.99 9.63
N LEU A 214 19.52 11.39 8.58
CA LEU A 214 20.13 10.26 7.88
C LEU A 214 21.34 10.69 7.02
N THR A 215 21.31 11.92 6.49
CA THR A 215 22.39 12.49 5.67
C THR A 215 23.55 12.98 6.54
N ASN A 216 23.25 13.59 7.69
CA ASN A 216 24.23 14.13 8.62
C ASN A 216 24.74 13.00 9.52
N ARG A 217 25.85 12.36 9.14
CA ARG A 217 26.62 11.58 10.10
C ARG A 217 27.50 12.53 10.92
N ASP A 218 27.50 12.32 12.23
CA ASP A 218 28.41 12.91 13.20
C ASP A 218 29.88 12.80 12.73
N GLU A 219 30.56 13.94 12.72
CA GLU A 219 32.02 14.12 12.81
C GLU A 219 32.59 13.65 14.18
N GLY A 220 31.87 12.75 14.86
CA GLY A 220 32.10 12.34 16.26
C GLY A 220 32.89 11.05 16.41
N LYS A 221 34.01 10.90 15.69
CA LYS A 221 35.15 10.06 16.12
C LYS A 221 36.44 10.77 15.73
N ALA A 222 36.82 11.73 16.56
CA ALA A 222 38.18 12.24 16.60
C ALA A 222 39.13 11.05 16.84
N GLY A 223 40.14 10.93 15.97
CA GLY A 223 41.31 10.08 16.16
C GLY A 223 41.19 8.66 15.63
N VAL A 224 41.32 8.48 14.31
CA VAL A 224 42.45 7.74 13.69
C VAL A 224 42.53 8.22 12.24
N LEU A 225 43.58 8.97 11.91
CA LEU A 225 43.97 9.22 10.52
C LEU A 225 44.50 7.90 9.96
N VAL A 226 43.71 7.21 9.15
CA VAL A 226 44.25 6.28 8.15
C VAL A 226 44.03 6.94 6.80
N GLU A 227 45.13 7.40 6.23
CA GLU A 227 45.26 7.96 4.89
C GLU A 227 45.07 6.82 3.87
N THR A 228 43.83 6.34 3.75
CA THR A 228 43.45 5.36 2.73
C THR A 228 42.02 5.65 2.31
N LEU A 229 41.90 6.51 1.30
CA LEU A 229 40.78 6.60 0.36
C LEU A 229 39.38 6.36 0.96
N ILE A 230 39.00 7.11 1.99
CA ILE A 230 37.61 7.13 2.43
C ILE A 230 36.84 8.04 1.46
N ILE A 231 36.44 7.50 0.31
CA ILE A 231 35.29 8.03 -0.41
C ILE A 231 34.08 7.68 0.45
N VAL A 232 33.81 8.45 1.52
CA VAL A 232 32.48 8.46 2.13
C VAL A 232 31.58 9.09 1.08
N SER A 233 31.00 8.24 0.22
CA SER A 233 29.82 8.61 -0.54
C SER A 233 28.83 9.23 0.45
N ARG A 234 28.63 10.56 0.39
CA ARG A 234 27.59 11.27 1.16
C ARG A 234 26.31 10.46 1.02
N GLN A 235 25.85 9.80 2.08
CA GLN A 235 24.61 9.04 2.03
C GLN A 235 23.50 10.05 1.75
N LYS A 236 22.89 9.96 0.57
CA LYS A 236 21.83 10.89 0.15
C LYS A 236 20.50 10.30 0.57
N ALA A 237 19.79 10.99 1.46
CA ALA A 237 18.39 10.70 1.73
C ALA A 237 17.49 11.58 0.85
N ALA A 238 16.49 10.98 0.22
CA ALA A 238 15.44 11.66 -0.51
C ALA A 238 14.07 11.18 -0.02
N TYR A 239 13.01 11.92 -0.31
CA TYR A 239 11.66 11.58 0.14
C TYR A 239 10.62 11.92 -0.92
N SER A 240 9.51 11.18 -0.91
CA SER A 240 8.39 11.40 -1.82
C SER A 240 7.53 12.60 -1.41
N VAL A 241 6.90 13.24 -2.39
CA VAL A 241 5.86 14.27 -2.21
C VAL A 241 4.47 13.69 -1.95
N TYR A 242 4.36 12.37 -1.81
CA TYR A 242 3.14 11.61 -1.47
C TYR A 242 2.06 11.63 -2.55
N ASP A 243 2.30 10.86 -3.62
CA ASP A 243 1.27 10.38 -4.55
C ASP A 243 1.25 8.85 -4.48
N GLU A 244 0.10 8.26 -4.11
CA GLU A 244 0.00 6.84 -3.76
C GLU A 244 0.47 5.92 -4.91
N PHE A 245 0.06 6.18 -6.14
CA PHE A 245 0.35 5.30 -7.27
C PHE A 245 1.77 5.53 -7.82
N GLU A 246 2.26 6.77 -7.79
CA GLU A 246 3.68 7.05 -8.05
C GLU A 246 4.56 6.37 -7.02
N ASP A 247 4.20 6.43 -5.73
CA ASP A 247 4.97 5.81 -4.65
C ASP A 247 5.03 4.29 -4.81
N PHE A 248 3.93 3.65 -5.21
CA PHE A 248 3.95 2.23 -5.58
C PHE A 248 4.93 1.95 -6.73
N TYR A 249 4.93 2.80 -7.77
CA TYR A 249 5.87 2.65 -8.88
C TYR A 249 7.32 2.85 -8.41
N LEU A 250 7.60 3.92 -7.67
CA LEU A 250 8.93 4.21 -7.13
C LEU A 250 9.43 3.08 -6.23
N ALA A 251 8.56 2.54 -5.36
CA ALA A 251 8.91 1.40 -4.51
C ALA A 251 9.33 0.18 -5.34
N SER A 252 8.67 -0.06 -6.48
CA SER A 252 9.00 -1.16 -7.40
C SER A 252 10.31 -1.00 -8.17
N ARG A 253 10.89 0.20 -8.18
CA ARG A 253 12.08 0.54 -8.97
C ARG A 253 13.30 0.89 -8.12
N LEU A 254 13.07 1.47 -6.94
CA LEU A 254 14.12 2.01 -6.07
C LEU A 254 14.61 1.04 -5.01
N CYS A 255 13.69 0.26 -4.46
CA CYS A 255 13.91 -0.35 -3.15
C CYS A 255 14.58 -1.71 -3.25
N ASP A 256 15.83 -1.79 -2.76
CA ASP A 256 16.54 -3.07 -2.61
C ASP A 256 16.25 -3.73 -1.26
N SER A 257 15.88 -2.91 -0.27
CA SER A 257 15.34 -3.30 1.04
C SER A 257 14.29 -2.28 1.47
N PHE A 258 13.31 -2.72 2.25
CA PHE A 258 12.18 -1.89 2.65
C PHE A 258 11.85 -2.04 4.13
N LEU A 259 11.65 -0.93 4.85
CA LEU A 259 11.19 -0.92 6.23
C LEU A 259 9.82 -0.26 6.35
N ILE A 260 8.84 -1.00 6.86
CA ILE A 260 7.57 -0.46 7.32
C ILE A 260 7.75 -0.04 8.79
N ALA A 261 8.05 1.23 9.04
CA ALA A 261 8.32 1.74 10.40
C ALA A 261 7.10 1.67 11.34
N ARG A 262 5.90 1.52 10.76
CA ARG A 262 4.65 1.29 11.49
C ARG A 262 3.87 0.18 10.79
N ALA A 263 3.99 -1.05 11.29
CA ALA A 263 3.45 -2.24 10.65
C ALA A 263 1.92 -2.19 10.40
N VAL A 264 1.15 -1.40 11.17
CA VAL A 264 -0.33 -1.30 11.00
C VAL A 264 -0.71 -0.57 9.72
N SER A 265 0.24 0.10 9.05
CA SER A 265 -0.06 0.86 7.83
C SER A 265 -0.33 -0.08 6.66
N THR A 266 -1.58 -0.10 6.22
CA THR A 266 -1.96 -0.80 4.98
C THR A 266 -1.25 -0.20 3.77
N PHE A 267 -1.05 1.12 3.71
CA PHE A 267 -0.29 1.77 2.64
C PHE A 267 1.18 1.29 2.60
N GLY A 268 1.81 1.16 3.78
CA GLY A 268 3.16 0.64 3.89
C GLY A 268 3.28 -0.81 3.40
N TRP A 269 2.27 -1.62 3.63
CA TRP A 269 2.21 -2.97 3.08
C TRP A 269 2.06 -3.00 1.56
N TRP A 270 1.21 -2.14 0.99
CA TRP A 270 1.08 -2.05 -0.46
C TRP A 270 2.35 -1.55 -1.14
N LEU A 271 3.09 -0.61 -0.54
CA LEU A 271 4.43 -0.25 -1.02
C LEU A 271 5.36 -1.48 -1.01
N ALA A 272 5.40 -2.21 0.10
CA ALA A 272 6.23 -3.41 0.23
C ALA A 272 5.86 -4.51 -0.78
N PHE A 273 4.56 -4.69 -1.10
CA PHE A 273 4.10 -5.63 -2.12
C PHE A 273 4.74 -5.39 -3.49
N PHE A 274 4.99 -4.13 -3.85
CA PHE A 274 5.58 -3.74 -5.13
C PHE A 274 7.11 -3.80 -5.16
N VAL A 275 7.79 -3.89 -4.01
CA VAL A 275 9.25 -4.02 -3.93
C VAL A 275 9.71 -5.30 -4.65
N GLN A 276 10.82 -5.25 -5.39
CA GLN A 276 11.30 -6.44 -6.12
C GLN A 276 11.86 -7.50 -5.18
N ASN A 277 12.67 -7.08 -4.19
CA ASN A 277 13.27 -7.97 -3.23
C ASN A 277 12.35 -8.24 -2.02
N GLN A 278 11.43 -9.18 -2.18
CA GLN A 278 10.51 -9.58 -1.10
C GLN A 278 11.22 -10.22 0.11
N ASN A 279 12.47 -10.69 -0.04
CA ASN A 279 13.27 -11.25 1.05
C ASN A 279 13.91 -10.17 1.96
N ALA A 280 13.83 -8.90 1.58
CA ALA A 280 14.38 -7.77 2.32
C ALA A 280 13.31 -6.76 2.73
N VAL A 281 12.10 -7.24 3.05
CA VAL A 281 11.03 -6.45 3.64
C VAL A 281 11.02 -6.65 5.16
N TYR A 282 11.09 -5.55 5.89
CA TYR A 282 11.13 -5.51 7.35
C TYR A 282 10.01 -4.63 7.89
N TYR A 283 9.65 -4.84 9.16
CA TYR A 283 8.67 -4.03 9.84
C TYR A 283 9.02 -3.87 11.32
N THR A 284 8.53 -2.80 11.93
CA THR A 284 8.64 -2.57 13.38
C THR A 284 7.28 -2.57 14.06
N TYR A 285 7.25 -3.13 15.27
CA TYR A 285 6.10 -3.12 16.17
C TYR A 285 6.33 -2.08 17.27
N GLU A 286 5.32 -1.28 17.61
CA GLU A 286 5.42 -0.32 18.73
C GLU A 286 4.98 -0.93 20.07
N THR A 287 4.07 -1.89 20.07
CA THR A 287 3.54 -2.51 21.28
C THR A 287 3.38 -4.03 21.16
N LYS A 288 3.22 -4.73 22.29
CA LYS A 288 2.82 -6.15 22.30
C LYS A 288 1.44 -6.38 21.65
N HIS A 289 0.58 -5.35 21.57
CA HIS A 289 -0.70 -5.40 20.88
C HIS A 289 -0.55 -5.24 19.36
N ASP A 290 0.49 -4.54 18.90
CA ASP A 290 0.87 -4.47 17.48
C ASP A 290 1.46 -5.79 16.96
N ARG A 291 1.86 -6.71 17.84
CA ARG A 291 2.16 -8.11 17.44
C ARG A 291 0.93 -8.85 16.88
N ARG A 292 -0.27 -8.24 16.99
CA ARG A 292 -1.50 -8.71 16.33
C ARG A 292 -1.67 -8.13 14.94
N ILE A 293 -0.69 -7.41 14.41
CA ILE A 293 -0.55 -7.23 12.96
C ILE A 293 0.06 -8.53 12.47
N PRO A 294 -0.72 -9.38 11.82
CA PRO A 294 -0.54 -10.81 12.03
C PRO A 294 0.54 -11.38 11.12
N GLU A 295 0.77 -12.69 11.22
CA GLU A 295 1.41 -13.57 10.20
C GLU A 295 0.90 -13.39 8.75
N PHE A 296 0.02 -12.40 8.50
CA PHE A 296 -0.67 -12.12 7.24
C PHE A 296 -0.04 -10.96 6.46
N PHE A 297 1.17 -10.51 6.81
CA PHE A 297 1.87 -9.42 6.10
C PHE A 297 3.15 -9.89 5.36
N LEU A 298 3.54 -11.16 5.49
CA LEU A 298 4.67 -11.80 4.80
C LEU A 298 4.28 -13.19 4.30
#